data_AF-A0A6N9YR08-F1
#
_entry.id   AF-A0A6N9YR08-F1
#
_cell.length_a   1.000
_cell.length_b   1.000
_cell.length_c   1.000
_cell.angle_alpha   90.00
_cell.angle_beta   90.00
_cell.angle_gamma   90.00
#
_symmetry.space_group_name_H-M   'P 1'
#
loop_
_entity.id
_entity.type
_entity.pdbx_description
1 polymer ?
#
loop_
_entity_poly.entity_id
_entity_poly.type
_entity_poly.pdbx_seq_one_letter_code
_entity_poly.pdbx_strand_id
1 'polypeptide(L)'
;MPDYGHDLLFGTFLTPTAADPQRVLALAQLTEDVGLDLVTIQDHPYQPAFLDTWTLLSVIAARTSRIHVAPNVANLPLRPPAVLARSAASLDALSGGRFELGLGAGAFGEAAVAMGAPKRTPGESVAALEEAIEIIRSIWRHDGGPVRIDGKHYRVWGAKPGPVTPHEIGIWLGAYKPRMLRVTGALADGWLPSSFYAGPEQLAGMNKIVDDAAAEAGRDPALVRRLYNIGGSFSGTGAEFLTGPAAVWAEQLAELTVIEGMSAYILASDDPDTIRRFAAEVVPAVRELVDQERAGGDGAWSMPEAPGTAFGVTPTPDDGDRLSAERVWNEDDRPAGPAPEAGRVYTAHEQASGRHLIDVHDHLRAELTELRGLIEQVAAGSLEAGAARSHINTMTMRQNNWTLGTYCESYCRVVTTHHTLEDRTLFPHLRRADSRLVPVIDRLEAEHVAIHGVLERVDQALVALVAGTAGIVELRKAVDLLTDALLSHLSYEERELVEPLARLGSH
;
A
#
# COMPACT_ATOMS: atom_id res chain seq x y z
N MET A 1 -15.03 -5.13 10.32
CA MET A 1 -13.82 -5.93 10.57
C MET A 1 -13.11 -6.12 9.25
N PRO A 2 -11.77 -6.09 9.26
CA PRO A 2 -11.13 -7.36 8.98
C PRO A 2 -9.81 -7.55 9.74
N ASP A 3 -9.72 -7.28 11.04
CA ASP A 3 -8.71 -8.01 11.81
C ASP A 3 -9.16 -9.49 11.88
N TYR A 4 -8.66 -10.32 10.96
CA TYR A 4 -8.99 -11.76 10.88
C TYR A 4 -8.42 -12.57 12.06
N GLY A 5 -7.77 -11.92 13.04
CA GLY A 5 -7.24 -12.56 14.24
C GLY A 5 -5.99 -13.41 13.99
N HIS A 6 -5.35 -13.25 12.84
CA HIS A 6 -4.10 -13.95 12.53
C HIS A 6 -2.96 -13.46 13.42
N ASP A 7 -2.07 -14.38 13.77
CA ASP A 7 -0.74 -14.06 14.24
C ASP A 7 0.05 -13.32 13.16
N LEU A 8 0.94 -12.42 13.60
CA LEU A 8 1.76 -11.62 12.70
C LEU A 8 3.03 -12.35 12.30
N LEU A 9 3.23 -12.48 10.99
CA LEU A 9 4.45 -13.02 10.41
C LEU A 9 5.28 -11.91 9.77
N PHE A 10 6.59 -11.95 9.98
CA PHE A 10 7.52 -11.01 9.35
C PHE A 10 8.62 -11.77 8.64
N GLY A 11 9.00 -11.32 7.46
CA GLY A 11 9.99 -12.04 6.66
C GLY A 11 10.77 -11.18 5.69
N THR A 12 11.64 -11.83 4.93
CA THR A 12 12.43 -11.20 3.86
C THR A 12 12.13 -11.82 2.51
N PHE A 13 12.07 -11.00 1.48
CA PHE A 13 12.09 -11.40 0.08
C PHE A 13 13.47 -11.08 -0.49
N LEU A 14 14.31 -12.12 -0.64
CA LEU A 14 15.71 -12.00 -1.05
C LEU A 14 15.88 -12.24 -2.55
N THR A 15 16.79 -11.50 -3.17
CA THR A 15 17.15 -11.73 -4.57
C THR A 15 18.03 -12.98 -4.69
N PRO A 16 17.65 -13.99 -5.50
CA PRO A 16 18.42 -15.23 -5.64
C PRO A 16 19.62 -15.07 -6.59
N THR A 17 20.43 -14.03 -6.43
CA THR A 17 21.56 -13.74 -7.33
C THR A 17 22.59 -14.87 -7.34
N ALA A 18 22.98 -15.31 -8.54
CA ALA A 18 24.05 -16.27 -8.76
C ALA A 18 25.44 -15.63 -8.73
N ALA A 19 25.54 -14.29 -8.72
CA ALA A 19 26.81 -13.58 -8.66
C ALA A 19 27.50 -13.75 -7.30
N ASP A 20 26.72 -13.86 -6.22
CA ASP A 20 27.22 -14.16 -4.87
C ASP A 20 26.23 -15.05 -4.09
N PRO A 21 26.24 -16.37 -4.35
CA PRO A 21 25.32 -17.31 -3.69
C PRO A 21 25.52 -17.37 -2.17
N GLN A 22 26.76 -17.17 -1.68
CA GLN A 22 27.02 -17.23 -0.24
C GLN A 22 26.42 -16.03 0.48
N ARG A 23 26.41 -14.85 -0.15
CA ARG A 23 25.69 -13.69 0.39
C ARG A 23 24.19 -13.94 0.55
N VAL A 24 23.54 -14.58 -0.42
CA VAL A 24 22.11 -14.91 -0.32
C VAL A 24 21.84 -15.84 0.87
N LEU A 25 22.69 -16.87 1.06
CA LEU A 25 22.60 -17.77 2.21
C LEU A 25 22.85 -17.04 3.55
N ALA A 26 23.83 -16.14 3.59
CA ALA A 26 24.13 -15.34 4.77
C ALA A 26 22.99 -14.38 5.13
N LEU A 27 22.31 -13.81 4.14
CA LEU A 27 21.12 -12.98 4.37
C LEU A 27 19.94 -13.82 4.89
N ALA A 28 19.72 -15.02 4.35
CA ALA A 28 18.68 -15.91 4.87
C ALA A 28 18.93 -16.35 6.33
N GLN A 29 20.20 -16.59 6.68
CA GLN A 29 20.60 -16.86 8.07
C GLN A 29 20.45 -15.64 8.96
N LEU A 30 20.82 -14.45 8.46
CA LEU A 30 20.59 -13.20 9.15
C LEU A 30 19.11 -13.01 9.47
N THR A 31 18.21 -13.28 8.53
CA THR A 31 16.75 -13.22 8.75
C THR A 31 16.31 -14.08 9.94
N GLU A 32 16.83 -15.31 10.06
CA GLU A 32 16.57 -16.18 11.23
C GLU A 32 17.21 -15.65 12.52
N ASP A 33 18.45 -15.14 12.44
CA ASP A 33 19.22 -14.66 13.58
C ASP A 33 18.61 -13.40 14.21
N VAL A 34 17.98 -12.53 13.40
CA VAL A 34 17.25 -11.35 13.89
C VAL A 34 15.82 -11.66 14.31
N GLY A 35 15.40 -12.93 14.26
CA GLY A 35 14.12 -13.40 14.80
C GLY A 35 12.92 -13.20 13.88
N LEU A 36 13.13 -13.04 12.57
CA LEU A 36 12.05 -13.03 11.58
C LEU A 36 11.58 -14.46 11.26
N ASP A 37 10.34 -14.58 10.82
CA ASP A 37 9.60 -15.84 10.71
C ASP A 37 9.74 -16.51 9.34
N LEU A 38 10.05 -15.75 8.28
CA LEU A 38 9.94 -16.23 6.90
C LEU A 38 11.06 -15.71 5.97
N VAL A 39 11.64 -16.60 5.15
CA VAL A 39 12.46 -16.25 3.97
C VAL A 39 11.72 -16.66 2.72
N THR A 40 11.59 -15.74 1.77
CA THR A 40 11.00 -16.02 0.47
C THR A 40 11.91 -15.68 -0.70
N ILE A 41 11.76 -16.45 -1.78
CA ILE A 41 12.61 -16.37 -2.98
C ILE A 41 11.76 -16.38 -4.24
N GLN A 42 11.98 -15.45 -5.16
CA GLN A 42 11.28 -15.44 -6.44
C GLN A 42 11.66 -16.63 -7.33
N ASP A 43 10.69 -17.19 -8.07
CA ASP A 43 10.91 -18.29 -9.02
C ASP A 43 10.88 -17.79 -10.47
N HIS A 44 12.05 -17.42 -10.98
CA HIS A 44 12.24 -16.99 -12.37
C HIS A 44 13.32 -17.87 -13.05
N PRO A 45 13.03 -19.15 -13.38
CA PRO A 45 14.04 -20.07 -13.93
C PRO A 45 14.68 -19.62 -15.26
N TYR A 46 14.03 -18.69 -15.97
CA TYR A 46 14.52 -18.09 -17.20
C TYR A 46 15.45 -16.89 -16.98
N GLN A 47 15.68 -16.44 -15.74
CA GLN A 47 16.65 -15.40 -15.44
C GLN A 47 18.04 -16.01 -15.22
N PRO A 48 19.00 -15.83 -16.15
CA PRO A 48 20.29 -16.51 -16.08
C PRO A 48 21.18 -16.00 -14.93
N ALA A 49 20.87 -14.82 -14.38
CA ALA A 49 21.57 -14.26 -13.23
C ALA A 49 21.08 -14.85 -11.89
N PHE A 50 20.05 -15.69 -11.88
CA PHE A 50 19.46 -16.24 -10.67
C PHE A 50 19.79 -17.71 -10.45
N LEU A 51 19.88 -18.09 -9.19
CA LEU A 51 19.89 -19.48 -8.74
C LEU A 51 18.50 -20.10 -8.93
N ASP A 52 18.45 -21.42 -9.15
CA ASP A 52 17.18 -22.14 -9.10
C ASP A 52 16.58 -22.08 -7.69
N THR A 53 15.33 -21.62 -7.61
CA THR A 53 14.62 -21.35 -6.35
C THR A 53 14.48 -22.58 -5.48
N TRP A 54 14.16 -23.75 -6.04
CA TRP A 54 13.96 -24.97 -5.26
C TRP A 54 15.27 -25.49 -4.67
N THR A 55 16.34 -25.42 -5.46
CA THR A 55 17.70 -25.74 -5.00
C THR A 55 18.11 -24.80 -3.87
N LEU A 56 17.92 -23.49 -4.05
CA LEU A 56 18.28 -22.50 -3.04
C LEU A 56 17.46 -22.66 -1.75
N LEU A 57 16.14 -22.78 -1.83
CA LEU A 57 15.27 -22.98 -0.67
C LEU A 57 15.64 -24.25 0.11
N SER A 58 16.02 -25.33 -0.59
CA SER A 58 16.49 -26.57 0.05
C SER A 58 17.77 -26.36 0.87
N VAL A 59 18.72 -25.56 0.35
CA VAL A 59 19.96 -25.23 1.06
C VAL A 59 19.70 -24.29 2.23
N ILE A 60 18.81 -23.30 2.07
CA ILE A 60 18.40 -22.39 3.15
C ILE A 60 17.75 -23.19 4.28
N ALA A 61 16.77 -24.04 3.97
CA ALA A 61 16.08 -24.89 4.95
C ALA A 61 17.06 -25.78 5.73
N ALA A 62 18.07 -26.35 5.06
CA ALA A 62 19.09 -27.19 5.69
C ALA A 62 20.10 -26.41 6.56
N ARG A 63 20.24 -25.09 6.34
CA ARG A 63 21.16 -24.22 7.08
C ARG A 63 20.48 -23.34 8.12
N THR A 64 19.19 -23.53 8.33
CA THR A 64 18.33 -22.80 9.27
C THR A 64 17.53 -23.79 10.10
N SER A 65 17.02 -23.35 11.24
CA SER A 65 16.44 -24.23 12.25
C SER A 65 15.00 -23.90 12.63
N ARG A 66 14.56 -22.66 12.41
CA ARG A 66 13.27 -22.11 12.85
C ARG A 66 12.52 -21.42 11.72
N ILE A 67 13.22 -20.76 10.81
CA ILE A 67 12.59 -19.90 9.81
C ILE A 67 11.79 -20.69 8.77
N HIS A 68 10.62 -20.19 8.40
CA HIS A 68 9.85 -20.75 7.29
C HIS A 68 10.48 -20.36 5.95
N VAL A 69 10.29 -21.19 4.93
CA VAL A 69 10.79 -20.96 3.57
C VAL A 69 9.67 -21.10 2.55
N ALA A 70 9.59 -20.17 1.59
CA ALA A 70 8.58 -20.22 0.54
C ALA A 70 9.09 -19.65 -0.80
N PRO A 71 8.66 -20.17 -1.96
CA PRO A 71 8.78 -19.44 -3.21
C PRO A 71 7.80 -18.26 -3.23
N ASN A 72 8.19 -17.15 -3.85
CA ASN A 72 7.39 -15.91 -3.93
C ASN A 72 7.34 -15.36 -5.36
N VAL A 73 6.52 -15.90 -6.24
CA VAL A 73 5.78 -17.18 -6.11
C VAL A 73 6.32 -18.19 -7.13
N ALA A 74 6.08 -19.49 -6.93
CA ALA A 74 6.52 -20.55 -7.83
C ALA A 74 5.93 -20.39 -9.24
N ASN A 75 6.77 -20.65 -10.25
CA ASN A 75 6.41 -20.53 -11.66
C ASN A 75 5.67 -21.79 -12.14
N LEU A 76 4.35 -21.85 -11.93
CA LEU A 76 3.56 -23.04 -12.29
C LEU A 76 3.77 -23.52 -13.75
N PRO A 77 3.86 -22.64 -14.78
CA PRO A 77 4.10 -23.09 -16.16
C PRO A 77 5.35 -23.94 -16.36
N LEU A 78 6.38 -23.78 -15.53
CA LEU A 78 7.64 -24.55 -15.58
C LEU A 78 7.74 -25.63 -14.49
N ARG A 79 6.72 -25.77 -13.63
CA ARG A 79 6.71 -26.70 -12.49
C ARG A 79 5.46 -27.59 -12.59
N PRO A 80 5.52 -28.76 -13.26
CA PRO A 80 4.36 -29.66 -13.39
C PRO A 80 3.73 -29.95 -12.01
N PRO A 81 2.41 -29.81 -11.84
CA PRO A 81 1.78 -29.73 -10.51
C PRO A 81 2.00 -30.98 -9.66
N ALA A 82 2.02 -32.16 -10.28
CA ALA A 82 2.27 -33.40 -9.55
C ALA A 82 3.71 -33.53 -9.04
N VAL A 83 4.69 -32.98 -9.78
CA VAL A 83 6.10 -32.92 -9.34
C VAL A 83 6.25 -31.84 -8.28
N LEU A 84 5.65 -30.67 -8.51
CA LEU A 84 5.63 -29.55 -7.57
C LEU A 84 5.07 -29.96 -6.21
N ALA A 85 3.96 -30.70 -6.16
CA ALA A 85 3.38 -31.23 -4.93
C ALA A 85 4.35 -32.14 -4.17
N ARG A 86 5.10 -33.01 -4.87
CA ARG A 86 6.10 -33.89 -4.25
C ARG A 86 7.30 -33.11 -3.74
N SER A 87 7.78 -32.13 -4.50
CA SER A 87 8.88 -31.27 -4.09
C SER A 87 8.51 -30.48 -2.83
N ALA A 88 7.32 -29.88 -2.81
CA ALA A 88 6.79 -29.16 -1.65
C ALA A 88 6.71 -30.07 -0.42
N ALA A 89 6.07 -31.24 -0.53
CA ALA A 89 5.96 -32.18 0.57
C ALA A 89 7.32 -32.71 1.05
N SER A 90 8.28 -32.89 0.14
CA SER A 90 9.63 -33.32 0.48
C SER A 90 10.39 -32.23 1.23
N LEU A 91 10.33 -30.98 0.75
CA LEU A 91 10.98 -29.85 1.40
C LEU A 91 10.33 -29.56 2.76
N ASP A 92 9.02 -29.72 2.87
CA ASP A 92 8.32 -29.62 4.14
C ASP A 92 8.81 -30.66 5.16
N ALA A 93 8.88 -31.93 4.76
CA ALA A 93 9.44 -33.00 5.58
C ALA A 93 10.92 -32.77 5.96
N LEU A 94 11.75 -32.29 5.03
CA LEU A 94 13.17 -32.03 5.26
C LEU A 94 13.41 -30.81 6.16
N SER A 95 12.55 -29.80 6.07
CA SER A 95 12.62 -28.59 6.89
C SER A 95 11.98 -28.78 8.28
N GLY A 96 11.20 -29.84 8.46
CA GLY A 96 10.51 -30.14 9.72
C GLY A 96 9.21 -29.36 9.89
N GLY A 97 8.44 -29.13 8.81
CA GLY A 97 7.18 -28.39 8.87
C GLY A 97 7.30 -26.89 8.59
N ARG A 98 8.37 -26.46 7.90
CA ARG A 98 8.70 -25.03 7.73
C ARG A 98 8.58 -24.57 6.27
N PHE A 99 7.77 -25.24 5.45
CA PHE A 99 7.63 -24.90 4.04
C PHE A 99 6.22 -24.45 3.69
N GLU A 100 6.11 -23.36 2.93
CA GLU A 100 4.83 -22.85 2.42
C GLU A 100 4.89 -22.69 0.89
N LEU A 101 3.78 -22.91 0.19
CA LEU A 101 3.75 -22.87 -1.28
C LEU A 101 3.15 -21.57 -1.81
N GLY A 102 3.99 -20.56 -2.03
CA GLY A 102 3.62 -19.46 -2.92
C GLY A 102 3.49 -19.94 -4.37
N LEU A 103 2.35 -19.73 -5.02
CA LEU A 103 2.06 -20.24 -6.36
C LEU A 103 1.54 -19.14 -7.29
N GLY A 104 2.10 -19.06 -8.50
CA GLY A 104 1.70 -18.09 -9.51
C GLY A 104 1.36 -18.73 -10.85
N ALA A 105 0.43 -18.11 -11.57
CA ALA A 105 0.05 -18.53 -12.93
C ALA A 105 1.15 -18.26 -13.99
N GLY A 106 2.24 -17.57 -13.62
CA GLY A 106 3.40 -17.23 -14.45
C GLY A 106 3.24 -15.90 -15.21
N ALA A 107 3.70 -14.79 -14.61
CA ALA A 107 3.54 -13.44 -15.15
C ALA A 107 4.34 -13.17 -16.45
N PHE A 108 5.48 -13.86 -16.64
CA PHE A 108 6.38 -13.67 -17.78
C PHE A 108 6.24 -14.83 -18.78
N GLY A 109 5.09 -14.87 -19.47
CA GLY A 109 4.71 -16.00 -20.32
C GLY A 109 5.72 -16.32 -21.43
N GLU A 110 6.29 -15.31 -22.09
CA GLU A 110 7.24 -15.53 -23.20
C GLU A 110 8.54 -16.19 -22.74
N ALA A 111 9.10 -15.73 -21.62
CA ALA A 111 10.33 -16.30 -21.07
C ALA A 111 10.12 -17.74 -20.57
N ALA A 112 8.95 -18.04 -19.98
CA ALA A 112 8.60 -19.40 -19.61
C ALA A 112 8.41 -20.30 -20.84
N VAL A 113 7.75 -19.81 -21.89
CA VAL A 113 7.58 -20.56 -23.15
C VAL A 113 8.92 -20.86 -23.81
N ALA A 114 9.87 -19.94 -23.78
CA ALA A 114 11.23 -20.17 -24.29
C ALA A 114 11.95 -21.33 -23.57
N MET A 115 11.54 -21.66 -22.34
CA MET A 115 12.05 -22.77 -21.53
C MET A 115 11.14 -24.02 -21.57
N GLY A 116 10.19 -24.07 -22.50
CA GLY A 116 9.33 -25.25 -22.73
C GLY A 116 7.99 -25.23 -22.02
N ALA A 117 7.60 -24.12 -21.38
CA ALA A 117 6.25 -24.00 -20.83
C ALA A 117 5.18 -23.97 -21.95
N PRO A 118 3.98 -24.52 -21.72
CA PRO A 118 2.87 -24.38 -22.65
C PRO A 118 2.47 -22.91 -22.83
N LYS A 119 2.30 -22.47 -24.08
CA LYS A 119 1.73 -21.14 -24.38
C LYS A 119 0.24 -21.15 -24.04
N ARG A 120 -0.17 -20.26 -23.13
CA ARG A 120 -1.56 -20.13 -22.65
C ARG A 120 -2.03 -18.69 -22.77
N THR A 121 -3.31 -18.49 -23.04
CA THR A 121 -3.96 -17.19 -22.84
C THR A 121 -4.06 -16.87 -21.33
N PRO A 122 -4.25 -15.60 -20.92
CA PRO A 122 -4.42 -15.27 -19.51
C PRO A 122 -5.53 -16.08 -18.84
N GLY A 123 -6.66 -16.29 -19.53
CA GLY A 123 -7.77 -17.06 -18.99
C GLY A 123 -7.49 -18.56 -18.83
N GLU A 124 -6.67 -19.13 -19.73
CA GLU A 124 -6.20 -20.52 -19.61
C GLU A 124 -5.15 -20.66 -18.50
N SER A 125 -4.30 -19.66 -18.27
CA SER A 125 -3.34 -19.69 -17.16
C SER A 125 -4.05 -19.73 -15.80
N VAL A 126 -5.15 -18.99 -15.63
CA VAL A 126 -5.96 -19.05 -14.40
C VAL A 126 -6.66 -20.41 -14.26
N ALA A 127 -7.27 -20.93 -15.33
CA ALA A 127 -7.91 -22.26 -15.29
C ALA A 127 -6.89 -23.39 -15.02
N ALA A 128 -5.68 -23.29 -15.59
CA ALA A 128 -4.59 -24.22 -15.30
C ALA A 128 -4.15 -24.15 -13.83
N LEU A 129 -4.15 -22.96 -13.22
CA LEU A 129 -3.85 -22.80 -11.80
C LEU A 129 -4.91 -23.47 -10.91
N GLU A 130 -6.20 -23.32 -11.22
CA GLU A 130 -7.29 -24.00 -10.51
C GLU A 130 -7.11 -25.54 -10.56
N GLU A 131 -6.87 -26.11 -11.74
CA GLU A 131 -6.57 -27.54 -11.91
C GLU A 131 -5.30 -27.98 -11.15
N ALA A 132 -4.27 -27.12 -11.14
CA ALA A 132 -3.03 -27.41 -10.44
C ALA A 132 -3.22 -27.47 -8.91
N ILE A 133 -4.00 -26.56 -8.33
CA ILE A 133 -4.31 -26.57 -6.89
C ILE A 133 -5.05 -27.86 -6.51
N GLU A 134 -6.02 -28.30 -7.32
CA GLU A 134 -6.72 -29.56 -7.11
C GLU A 134 -5.76 -30.76 -7.12
N ILE A 135 -4.87 -30.83 -8.11
CA ILE A 135 -3.85 -31.89 -8.21
C ILE A 135 -2.91 -31.88 -7.00
N ILE A 136 -2.42 -30.70 -6.61
CA ILE A 136 -1.48 -30.53 -5.51
C ILE A 136 -2.10 -31.02 -4.20
N ARG A 137 -3.29 -30.51 -3.84
CA ARG A 137 -4.01 -30.94 -2.64
C ARG A 137 -4.36 -32.43 -2.68
N SER A 138 -4.73 -32.97 -3.84
CA SER A 138 -5.03 -34.40 -3.99
C SER A 138 -3.82 -35.29 -3.75
N ILE A 139 -2.61 -34.84 -4.10
CA ILE A 139 -1.37 -35.58 -3.83
C ILE A 139 -1.00 -35.53 -2.35
N TRP A 140 -1.30 -34.45 -1.64
CA TRP A 140 -1.05 -34.33 -0.20
C TRP A 140 -2.08 -35.06 0.68
N ARG A 141 -3.24 -35.46 0.13
CA ARG A 141 -4.26 -36.26 0.85
C ARG A 141 -3.85 -37.74 0.93
N HIS A 142 -3.55 -38.23 2.14
CA HIS A 142 -3.06 -39.60 2.37
C HIS A 142 -4.15 -40.66 2.52
N ASP A 143 -5.38 -40.25 2.78
CA ASP A 143 -6.55 -41.11 2.98
C ASP A 143 -7.19 -41.58 1.66
N GLY A 144 -6.72 -41.06 0.52
CA GLY A 144 -7.22 -41.38 -0.81
C GLY A 144 -6.51 -42.53 -1.52
N GLY A 145 -7.21 -43.15 -2.47
CA GLY A 145 -6.58 -44.01 -3.48
C GLY A 145 -5.73 -43.21 -4.49
N PRO A 146 -5.20 -43.85 -5.54
CA PRO A 146 -4.42 -43.16 -6.57
C PRO A 146 -5.19 -41.99 -7.20
N VAL A 147 -4.56 -40.82 -7.28
CA VAL A 147 -5.10 -39.58 -7.84
C VAL A 147 -5.34 -39.75 -9.35
N ARG A 148 -6.57 -39.44 -9.78
CA ARG A 148 -7.01 -39.49 -11.18
C ARG A 148 -7.78 -38.21 -11.52
N ILE A 149 -7.09 -37.29 -12.17
CA ILE A 149 -7.61 -36.01 -12.67
C ILE A 149 -7.31 -35.93 -14.17
N ASP A 150 -8.36 -35.78 -14.97
CA ASP A 150 -8.28 -35.63 -16.43
C ASP A 150 -8.66 -34.20 -16.81
N GLY A 151 -7.86 -33.25 -16.34
CA GLY A 151 -8.06 -31.82 -16.56
C GLY A 151 -7.73 -31.39 -17.99
N LYS A 152 -8.20 -30.21 -18.38
CA LYS A 152 -7.96 -29.65 -19.71
C LYS A 152 -6.50 -29.23 -19.88
N HIS A 153 -5.86 -28.78 -18.81
CA HIS A 153 -4.49 -28.28 -18.82
C HIS A 153 -3.50 -29.26 -18.21
N TYR A 154 -3.93 -30.09 -17.26
CA TYR A 154 -3.11 -31.09 -16.61
C TYR A 154 -3.83 -32.44 -16.49
N ARG A 155 -3.11 -33.51 -16.82
CA ARG A 155 -3.58 -34.89 -16.65
C ARG A 155 -2.71 -35.65 -15.67
N VAL A 156 -3.34 -36.22 -14.65
CA VAL A 156 -2.71 -37.09 -13.65
C VAL A 156 -3.56 -38.36 -13.56
N TRP A 157 -3.00 -39.52 -13.92
CA TRP A 157 -3.79 -40.76 -13.98
C TRP A 157 -3.11 -41.90 -13.21
N GLY A 158 -3.51 -42.05 -11.94
CA GLY A 158 -3.00 -43.09 -11.06
C GLY A 158 -1.75 -42.69 -10.26
N ALA A 159 -1.52 -41.39 -10.06
CA ALA A 159 -0.43 -40.94 -9.19
C ALA A 159 -0.74 -41.32 -7.74
N LYS A 160 0.23 -41.94 -7.06
CA LYS A 160 0.08 -42.29 -5.64
C LYS A 160 0.28 -41.01 -4.78
N PRO A 161 -0.56 -40.78 -3.76
CA PRO A 161 -0.35 -39.70 -2.80
C PRO A 161 1.02 -39.74 -2.12
N GLY A 162 1.41 -38.61 -1.55
CA GLY A 162 2.58 -38.41 -0.70
C GLY A 162 3.85 -37.87 -1.37
N PRO A 163 4.92 -37.62 -0.59
CA PRO A 163 5.13 -38.04 0.81
C PRO A 163 4.22 -37.35 1.85
N VAL A 164 4.15 -37.92 3.06
CA VAL A 164 3.40 -37.33 4.19
C VAL A 164 4.02 -36.01 4.60
N THR A 165 3.19 -34.97 4.68
CA THR A 165 3.60 -33.64 5.11
C THR A 165 3.51 -33.57 6.64
N PRO A 166 4.54 -33.08 7.34
CA PRO A 166 4.48 -32.85 8.78
C PRO A 166 3.45 -31.80 9.21
N HIS A 167 3.08 -30.86 8.32
CA HIS A 167 2.00 -29.90 8.55
C HIS A 167 1.10 -29.73 7.31
N GLU A 168 0.01 -28.97 7.45
CA GLU A 168 -0.82 -28.55 6.33
C GLU A 168 -0.17 -27.40 5.57
N ILE A 169 0.53 -27.71 4.49
CA ILE A 169 1.19 -26.71 3.63
C ILE A 169 0.13 -25.77 3.03
N GLY A 170 0.25 -24.48 3.30
CA GLY A 170 -0.57 -23.44 2.72
C GLY A 170 -0.21 -23.16 1.26
N ILE A 171 -1.23 -22.80 0.47
CA ILE A 171 -1.06 -22.32 -0.90
C ILE A 171 -1.34 -20.82 -0.92
N TRP A 172 -0.32 -20.01 -1.19
CA TRP A 172 -0.43 -18.54 -1.25
C TRP A 172 -0.38 -18.04 -2.68
N LEU A 173 -1.35 -17.23 -3.10
CA LEU A 173 -1.42 -16.74 -4.48
C LEU A 173 -1.01 -15.28 -4.60
N GLY A 174 -0.06 -15.03 -5.50
CA GLY A 174 0.23 -13.68 -6.01
C GLY A 174 -0.83 -13.26 -7.01
N ALA A 175 -1.87 -12.55 -6.55
CA ALA A 175 -3.06 -12.24 -7.32
C ALA A 175 -3.39 -10.75 -7.32
N TYR A 176 -3.75 -10.20 -8.50
CA TYR A 176 -4.06 -8.78 -8.68
C TYR A 176 -5.39 -8.51 -9.39
N LYS A 177 -5.73 -9.33 -10.39
CA LYS A 177 -6.93 -9.09 -11.22
C LYS A 177 -8.14 -9.85 -10.65
N PRO A 178 -9.38 -9.36 -10.84
CA PRO A 178 -10.56 -9.90 -10.18
C PRO A 178 -10.74 -11.42 -10.32
N ARG A 179 -10.44 -11.99 -11.49
CA ARG A 179 -10.53 -13.45 -11.68
C ARG A 179 -9.55 -14.22 -10.79
N MET A 180 -8.31 -13.75 -10.65
CA MET A 180 -7.30 -14.37 -9.78
C MET A 180 -7.62 -14.17 -8.30
N LEU A 181 -8.17 -13.00 -7.92
CA LEU A 181 -8.63 -12.74 -6.54
C LEU A 181 -9.77 -13.68 -6.16
N ARG A 182 -10.71 -13.95 -7.07
CA ARG A 182 -11.76 -14.96 -6.84
C ARG A 182 -11.20 -16.38 -6.64
N VAL A 183 -10.20 -16.78 -7.44
CA VAL A 183 -9.50 -18.06 -7.22
C VAL A 183 -8.80 -18.09 -5.86
N THR A 184 -8.26 -16.96 -5.42
CA THR A 184 -7.59 -16.83 -4.12
C THR A 184 -8.58 -17.08 -2.98
N GLY A 185 -9.72 -16.37 -2.97
CA GLY A 185 -10.77 -16.60 -1.97
C GLY A 185 -11.33 -18.02 -1.99
N ALA A 186 -11.59 -18.56 -3.17
CA ALA A 186 -12.21 -19.87 -3.31
C ALA A 186 -11.29 -21.06 -2.97
N LEU A 187 -9.99 -21.00 -3.30
CA LEU A 187 -9.11 -22.17 -3.30
C LEU A 187 -7.80 -22.03 -2.50
N ALA A 188 -7.34 -20.81 -2.24
CA ALA A 188 -6.04 -20.55 -1.60
C ALA A 188 -6.15 -20.40 -0.07
N ASP A 189 -5.01 -20.49 0.59
CA ASP A 189 -4.85 -20.28 2.04
C ASP A 189 -4.17 -18.94 2.34
N GLY A 190 -3.70 -18.23 1.31
CA GLY A 190 -3.14 -16.89 1.45
C GLY A 190 -3.21 -16.06 0.18
N TRP A 191 -3.33 -14.75 0.34
CA TRP A 191 -3.23 -13.75 -0.71
C TRP A 191 -1.93 -12.94 -0.52
N LEU A 192 -1.07 -12.89 -1.54
CA LEU A 192 0.28 -12.29 -1.47
C LEU A 192 0.51 -11.22 -2.57
N PRO A 193 -0.12 -10.03 -2.48
CA PRO A 193 0.22 -8.86 -3.29
C PRO A 193 1.59 -8.26 -2.92
N SER A 194 2.06 -7.33 -3.76
CA SER A 194 3.23 -6.51 -3.50
C SER A 194 2.90 -5.03 -3.55
N SER A 195 3.46 -4.23 -2.63
CA SER A 195 3.18 -2.78 -2.53
C SER A 195 3.57 -2.00 -3.78
N PHE A 196 4.62 -2.43 -4.46
CA PHE A 196 5.08 -1.85 -5.72
C PHE A 196 4.21 -2.23 -6.95
N TYR A 197 3.16 -3.03 -6.76
CA TYR A 197 2.16 -3.33 -7.81
C TYR A 197 0.73 -2.96 -7.41
N ALA A 198 0.42 -3.04 -6.12
CA ALA A 198 -0.84 -2.60 -5.53
C ALA A 198 -0.55 -1.91 -4.21
N GLY A 199 -0.71 -0.58 -4.17
CA GLY A 199 -0.51 0.21 -2.96
C GLY A 199 -1.60 -0.03 -1.90
N PRO A 200 -1.40 0.49 -0.68
CA PRO A 200 -2.36 0.38 0.43
C PRO A 200 -3.81 0.72 0.03
N GLU A 201 -3.99 1.77 -0.78
CA GLU A 201 -5.28 2.28 -1.24
C GLU A 201 -6.08 1.28 -2.09
N GLN A 202 -5.42 0.27 -2.66
CA GLN A 202 -6.08 -0.74 -3.48
C GLN A 202 -6.50 -1.97 -2.68
N LEU A 203 -5.98 -2.13 -1.45
CA LEU A 203 -6.12 -3.36 -0.67
C LEU A 203 -7.57 -3.64 -0.30
N ALA A 204 -8.33 -2.64 0.17
CA ALA A 204 -9.73 -2.79 0.55
C ALA A 204 -10.59 -3.41 -0.55
N GLY A 205 -10.49 -2.86 -1.77
CA GLY A 205 -11.26 -3.34 -2.93
C GLY A 205 -10.86 -4.75 -3.35
N MET A 206 -9.58 -5.09 -3.23
CA MET A 206 -9.07 -6.42 -3.56
C MET A 206 -9.43 -7.45 -2.49
N ASN A 207 -9.30 -7.09 -1.21
CA ASN A 207 -9.74 -7.84 -0.04
C ASN A 207 -11.19 -8.26 -0.18
N LYS A 208 -12.06 -7.31 -0.51
CA LYS A 208 -13.48 -7.59 -0.71
C LYS A 208 -13.73 -8.70 -1.74
N ILE A 209 -13.00 -8.70 -2.86
CA ILE A 209 -13.17 -9.75 -3.89
C ILE A 209 -12.72 -11.12 -3.36
N VAL A 210 -11.67 -11.15 -2.54
CA VAL A 210 -11.19 -12.39 -1.91
C VAL A 210 -12.24 -12.90 -0.91
N ASP A 211 -12.78 -12.02 -0.06
CA ASP A 211 -13.78 -12.38 0.95
C ASP A 211 -15.08 -12.88 0.34
N ASP A 212 -15.61 -12.12 -0.63
CA ASP A 212 -16.83 -12.49 -1.34
C ASP A 212 -16.67 -13.87 -2.00
N ALA A 213 -15.51 -14.13 -2.62
CA ALA A 213 -15.24 -15.42 -3.26
C ALA A 213 -15.03 -16.58 -2.27
N ALA A 214 -14.44 -16.32 -1.10
CA ALA A 214 -14.36 -17.31 -0.02
C ALA A 214 -15.76 -17.68 0.48
N ALA A 215 -16.60 -16.67 0.74
CA ALA A 215 -17.98 -16.86 1.17
C ALA A 215 -18.84 -17.59 0.11
N GLU A 216 -18.72 -17.21 -1.17
CA GLU A 216 -19.38 -17.90 -2.30
C GLU A 216 -18.95 -19.38 -2.40
N ALA A 217 -17.71 -19.71 -2.04
CA ALA A 217 -17.19 -21.07 -1.97
C ALA A 217 -17.57 -21.80 -0.66
N GLY A 218 -18.32 -21.17 0.24
CA GLY A 218 -18.69 -21.74 1.54
C GLY A 218 -17.53 -21.84 2.53
N ARG A 219 -16.50 -21.02 2.37
CA ARG A 219 -15.32 -20.95 3.24
C ARG A 219 -15.41 -19.69 4.11
N ASP A 220 -14.84 -19.78 5.31
CA ASP A 220 -14.61 -18.59 6.14
C ASP A 220 -13.48 -17.74 5.50
N PRO A 221 -13.72 -16.45 5.17
CA PRO A 221 -12.69 -15.55 4.66
C PRO A 221 -11.45 -15.46 5.55
N ALA A 222 -11.60 -15.64 6.86
CA ALA A 222 -10.49 -15.66 7.82
C ALA A 222 -9.52 -16.82 7.56
N LEU A 223 -9.92 -17.89 6.86
CA LEU A 223 -8.98 -18.98 6.51
C LEU A 223 -8.02 -18.62 5.36
N VAL A 224 -8.17 -17.44 4.76
CA VAL A 224 -7.24 -16.93 3.77
C VAL A 224 -6.36 -15.88 4.47
N ARG A 225 -5.07 -16.18 4.68
CA ARG A 225 -4.13 -15.20 5.24
C ARG A 225 -3.89 -14.04 4.28
N ARG A 226 -3.63 -12.85 4.81
CA ARG A 226 -3.32 -11.65 4.02
C ARG A 226 -1.84 -11.34 4.20
N LEU A 227 -1.07 -11.50 3.14
CA LEU A 227 0.38 -11.29 3.11
C LEU A 227 0.69 -10.09 2.22
N TYR A 228 1.79 -9.38 2.46
CA TYR A 228 2.17 -8.24 1.65
C TYR A 228 3.68 -8.15 1.49
N ASN A 229 4.15 -8.18 0.24
CA ASN A 229 5.54 -7.82 -0.04
C ASN A 229 5.69 -6.31 0.08
N ILE A 230 6.57 -5.87 0.97
CA ILE A 230 6.81 -4.47 1.27
C ILE A 230 8.25 -4.10 0.91
N GLY A 231 8.45 -2.84 0.57
CA GLY A 231 9.76 -2.25 0.33
C GLY A 231 9.67 -0.75 0.64
N GLY A 232 10.77 -0.18 1.10
CA GLY A 232 10.78 1.19 1.60
C GLY A 232 12.18 1.67 1.92
N SER A 233 12.28 2.87 2.47
CA SER A 233 13.55 3.43 2.97
C SER A 233 13.40 4.01 4.37
N PHE A 234 14.37 3.75 5.24
CA PHE A 234 14.42 4.41 6.55
C PHE A 234 14.91 5.87 6.49
N SER A 235 15.15 6.40 5.30
CA SER A 235 15.41 7.82 5.06
C SER A 235 14.12 8.58 4.78
N GLY A 236 14.03 9.83 5.22
CA GLY A 236 12.87 10.69 4.97
C GLY A 236 11.99 10.87 6.21
N THR A 237 10.72 11.18 6.01
CA THR A 237 9.83 11.68 7.07
C THR A 237 8.55 10.87 7.30
N GLY A 238 8.14 9.99 6.39
CA GLY A 238 6.84 9.32 6.48
C GLY A 238 5.81 9.68 5.42
N ALA A 239 6.12 10.61 4.50
CA ALA A 239 5.14 11.12 3.53
C ALA A 239 4.72 10.09 2.47
N GLU A 240 5.63 9.18 2.11
CA GLU A 240 5.33 8.05 1.22
C GLU A 240 5.27 6.75 2.05
N PHE A 241 4.52 5.77 1.56
CA PHE A 241 4.39 4.46 2.20
C PHE A 241 5.77 3.84 2.49
N LEU A 242 6.02 3.52 3.76
CA LEU A 242 7.28 2.97 4.28
C LEU A 242 8.50 3.79 3.92
N THR A 243 8.40 5.12 4.04
CA THR A 243 9.55 6.02 4.01
C THR A 243 9.74 6.70 5.36
N GLY A 244 10.97 6.96 5.79
CA GLY A 244 11.25 7.65 7.06
C GLY A 244 11.45 6.73 8.27
N PRO A 245 11.29 7.26 9.50
CA PRO A 245 11.67 6.54 10.73
C PRO A 245 10.92 5.22 10.92
N ALA A 246 11.54 4.27 11.62
CA ALA A 246 10.94 2.95 11.89
C ALA A 246 9.59 3.02 12.62
N ALA A 247 9.37 4.05 13.45
CA ALA A 247 8.08 4.28 14.11
C ALA A 247 6.95 4.52 13.08
N VAL A 248 7.22 5.28 12.01
CA VAL A 248 6.22 5.52 10.95
C VAL A 248 5.89 4.23 10.21
N TRP A 249 6.91 3.39 9.93
CA TRP A 249 6.66 2.08 9.35
C TRP A 249 5.77 1.24 10.28
N ALA A 250 6.06 1.26 11.58
CA ALA A 250 5.30 0.48 12.54
C ALA A 250 3.83 0.90 12.60
N GLU A 251 3.56 2.20 12.62
CA GLU A 251 2.20 2.76 12.57
C GLU A 251 1.47 2.35 11.29
N GLN A 252 2.09 2.55 10.12
CA GLN A 252 1.48 2.19 8.82
C GLN A 252 1.19 0.69 8.69
N LEU A 253 2.09 -0.17 9.17
CA LEU A 253 1.88 -1.61 9.12
C LEU A 253 0.83 -2.06 10.16
N ALA A 254 0.81 -1.48 11.36
CA ALA A 254 -0.22 -1.77 12.36
C ALA A 254 -1.61 -1.35 11.85
N GLU A 255 -1.72 -0.19 11.20
CA GLU A 255 -2.95 0.28 10.55
C GLU A 255 -3.43 -0.72 9.48
N LEU A 256 -2.54 -1.15 8.57
CA LEU A 256 -2.88 -2.17 7.58
C LEU A 256 -3.30 -3.51 8.22
N THR A 257 -2.77 -3.85 9.39
CA THR A 257 -3.18 -5.05 10.11
C THR A 257 -4.61 -4.93 10.61
N VAL A 258 -4.92 -3.84 11.30
CA VAL A 258 -6.21 -3.65 11.98
C VAL A 258 -7.32 -3.32 10.97
N ILE A 259 -7.02 -2.52 9.95
CA ILE A 259 -8.00 -2.02 8.97
C ILE A 259 -8.15 -2.96 7.77
N GLU A 260 -7.05 -3.52 7.26
CA GLU A 260 -7.07 -4.34 6.03
C GLU A 260 -6.83 -5.84 6.30
N GLY A 261 -6.57 -6.22 7.55
CA GLY A 261 -6.35 -7.61 7.93
C GLY A 261 -5.02 -8.20 7.50
N MET A 262 -4.10 -7.36 7.03
CA MET A 262 -2.75 -7.77 6.65
C MET A 262 -2.04 -8.37 7.87
N SER A 263 -1.48 -9.56 7.72
CA SER A 263 -0.95 -10.34 8.84
C SER A 263 0.39 -10.99 8.54
N ALA A 264 0.91 -10.84 7.32
CA ALA A 264 2.29 -11.17 7.01
C ALA A 264 2.95 -10.05 6.21
N TYR A 265 4.11 -9.56 6.66
CA TYR A 265 4.87 -8.50 5.99
C TYR A 265 6.24 -9.01 5.57
N ILE A 266 6.51 -9.00 4.26
CA ILE A 266 7.71 -9.59 3.67
C ILE A 266 8.56 -8.49 3.05
N LEU A 267 9.65 -8.12 3.72
CA LEU A 267 10.57 -7.07 3.33
C LEU A 267 11.41 -7.47 2.12
N ALA A 268 11.22 -6.81 0.98
CA ALA A 268 12.07 -6.93 -0.20
C ALA A 268 13.35 -6.10 -0.01
N SER A 269 14.40 -6.72 0.51
CA SER A 269 15.72 -6.08 0.70
C SER A 269 16.86 -7.10 0.76
N ASP A 270 17.97 -6.78 0.09
CA ASP A 270 19.25 -7.51 0.19
C ASP A 270 20.30 -6.77 1.05
N ASP A 271 19.86 -5.70 1.73
CA ASP A 271 20.69 -4.89 2.61
C ASP A 271 20.59 -5.39 4.07
N PRO A 272 21.69 -5.90 4.67
CA PRO A 272 21.65 -6.46 6.01
C PRO A 272 21.29 -5.43 7.08
N ASP A 273 21.63 -4.15 6.91
CA ASP A 273 21.33 -3.11 7.89
C ASP A 273 19.84 -2.78 7.90
N THR A 274 19.22 -2.72 6.72
CA THR A 274 17.76 -2.60 6.59
C THR A 274 17.03 -3.78 7.23
N ILE A 275 17.49 -5.02 7.00
CA ILE A 275 16.91 -6.23 7.62
C ILE A 275 17.01 -6.17 9.15
N ARG A 276 18.19 -5.83 9.69
CA ARG A 276 18.40 -5.69 11.14
C ARG A 276 17.50 -4.63 11.74
N ARG A 277 17.39 -3.48 11.08
CA ARG A 277 16.59 -2.36 11.56
C ARG A 277 15.09 -2.67 11.53
N PHE A 278 14.62 -3.31 10.46
CA PHE A 278 13.24 -3.79 10.37
C PHE A 278 12.90 -4.74 11.52
N ALA A 279 13.75 -5.73 11.77
CA ALA A 279 13.55 -6.69 12.85
C ALA A 279 13.65 -6.08 14.25
N ALA A 280 14.59 -5.16 14.48
CA ALA A 280 14.87 -4.60 15.79
C ALA A 280 13.93 -3.43 16.18
N GLU A 281 13.49 -2.61 15.21
CA GLU A 281 12.74 -1.39 15.48
C GLU A 281 11.27 -1.48 15.01
N VAL A 282 11.01 -2.04 13.81
CA VAL A 282 9.65 -2.02 13.22
C VAL A 282 8.81 -3.16 13.77
N VAL A 283 9.28 -4.40 13.64
CA VAL A 283 8.55 -5.62 14.02
C VAL A 283 8.01 -5.60 15.46
N PRO A 284 8.82 -5.33 16.50
CA PRO A 284 8.30 -5.28 17.87
C PRO A 284 7.28 -4.15 18.06
N ALA A 285 7.47 -3.00 17.43
CA ALA A 285 6.55 -1.88 17.51
C ALA A 285 5.21 -2.19 16.82
N VAL A 286 5.21 -2.85 15.65
CA VAL A 286 3.96 -3.31 15.00
C VAL A 286 3.22 -4.27 15.91
N ARG A 287 3.91 -5.26 16.49
CA ARG A 287 3.29 -6.22 17.41
C ARG A 287 2.67 -5.52 18.62
N GLU A 288 3.40 -4.60 19.24
CA GLU A 288 2.90 -3.81 20.37
C GLU A 288 1.66 -2.97 20.01
N LEU A 289 1.71 -2.24 18.88
CA LEU A 289 0.57 -1.43 18.43
C LEU A 289 -0.66 -2.30 18.12
N VAL A 290 -0.48 -3.42 17.41
CA VAL A 290 -1.58 -4.35 17.11
C VAL A 290 -2.13 -5.00 18.36
N ASP A 291 -1.28 -5.42 19.30
CA ASP A 291 -1.72 -5.99 20.57
C ASP A 291 -2.49 -4.96 21.42
N GLN A 292 -2.08 -3.69 21.42
CA GLN A 292 -2.80 -2.60 22.08
C GLN A 292 -4.19 -2.39 21.47
N GLU A 293 -4.28 -2.35 20.14
CA GLU A 293 -5.56 -2.22 19.43
C GLU A 293 -6.47 -3.43 19.68
N ARG A 294 -5.92 -4.66 19.66
CA ARG A 294 -6.67 -5.90 19.95
C ARG A 294 -7.11 -5.99 21.41
N ALA A 295 -6.24 -5.68 22.36
CA ALA A 295 -6.55 -5.73 23.80
C ALA A 295 -7.52 -4.62 24.23
N GLY A 296 -7.51 -3.48 23.54
CA GLY A 296 -8.58 -2.47 23.65
C GLY A 296 -9.94 -2.98 23.16
N GLY A 297 -9.97 -4.09 22.42
CA GLY A 297 -11.15 -4.74 21.83
C GLY A 297 -11.64 -6.02 22.52
N ASP A 298 -11.09 -6.43 23.66
CA ASP A 298 -11.46 -7.70 24.31
C ASP A 298 -12.80 -7.62 25.08
N GLY A 299 -13.88 -7.96 24.35
CA GLY A 299 -15.21 -8.23 24.87
C GLY A 299 -16.06 -8.98 23.84
N ALA A 300 -15.90 -10.30 23.76
CA ALA A 300 -16.62 -11.14 22.80
C ALA A 300 -18.15 -11.15 23.02
N TRP A 301 -18.85 -10.70 21.97
CA TRP A 301 -20.22 -11.05 21.55
C TRP A 301 -21.40 -10.73 22.49
N SER A 302 -21.70 -9.44 22.55
CA SER A 302 -22.94 -8.87 21.96
C SER A 302 -22.70 -7.37 21.83
N MET A 303 -22.76 -6.79 20.64
CA MET A 303 -22.74 -5.32 20.51
C MET A 303 -24.13 -4.80 20.90
N PRO A 304 -24.29 -4.06 22.00
CA PRO A 304 -24.94 -2.77 21.85
C PRO A 304 -23.97 -1.89 21.05
N GLU A 305 -24.42 -1.33 19.94
CA GLU A 305 -23.74 -0.20 19.30
C GLU A 305 -23.27 0.76 20.41
N ALA A 306 -21.97 1.10 20.45
CA ALA A 306 -21.59 2.30 21.17
C ALA A 306 -22.43 3.42 20.55
N PRO A 307 -23.25 4.14 21.35
CA PRO A 307 -24.18 5.11 20.79
C PRO A 307 -23.34 6.09 19.99
N GLY A 308 -23.54 6.11 18.67
CA GLY A 308 -22.83 7.06 17.84
C GLY A 308 -23.09 8.46 18.41
N THR A 309 -22.11 9.34 18.27
CA THR A 309 -22.27 10.70 18.74
C THR A 309 -22.87 11.54 17.62
N ALA A 310 -23.39 12.72 17.96
CA ALA A 310 -23.53 13.75 16.94
C ALA A 310 -22.16 13.97 16.26
N PHE A 311 -22.19 14.40 15.01
CA PHE A 311 -20.98 14.72 14.26
C PHE A 311 -20.14 15.75 15.03
N GLY A 312 -18.89 15.38 15.36
CA GLY A 312 -18.03 16.14 16.26
C GLY A 312 -16.75 16.70 15.61
N VAL A 313 -16.53 16.45 14.32
CA VAL A 313 -15.36 16.97 13.61
C VAL A 313 -15.60 18.43 13.24
N THR A 314 -14.70 19.32 13.65
CA THR A 314 -14.82 20.77 13.42
C THR A 314 -13.80 21.20 12.36
N PRO A 315 -14.24 21.70 11.19
CA PRO A 315 -13.37 22.30 10.18
C PRO A 315 -12.50 23.43 10.72
N THR A 316 -11.30 23.59 10.18
CA THR A 316 -10.44 24.73 10.47
C THR A 316 -11.05 25.99 9.84
N PRO A 317 -11.35 27.05 10.63
CA PRO A 317 -12.00 28.24 10.11
C PRO A 317 -11.06 29.08 9.24
N ASP A 318 -11.63 29.72 8.23
CA ASP A 318 -10.98 30.79 7.47
C ASP A 318 -10.85 32.02 8.38
N ASP A 319 -9.66 32.64 8.40
CA ASP A 319 -9.41 33.86 9.18
C ASP A 319 -10.06 35.09 8.54
N GLY A 320 -10.47 35.00 7.27
CA GLY A 320 -11.07 36.09 6.50
C GLY A 320 -10.08 37.22 6.16
N ASP A 321 -8.83 37.09 6.57
CA ASP A 321 -7.78 38.04 6.27
C ASP A 321 -7.27 37.77 4.85
N ARG A 322 -7.02 38.86 4.13
CA ARG A 322 -6.63 38.76 2.74
C ARG A 322 -5.53 39.76 2.41
N LEU A 323 -4.44 39.23 1.87
CA LEU A 323 -3.19 39.92 1.64
C LEU A 323 -3.13 40.56 0.26
N SER A 324 -3.84 39.97 -0.71
CA SER A 324 -3.95 40.43 -2.08
C SER A 324 -5.19 41.30 -2.27
N ALA A 325 -5.04 42.35 -3.08
CA ALA A 325 -6.16 43.14 -3.61
C ALA A 325 -6.89 42.42 -4.76
N GLU A 326 -6.24 41.42 -5.36
CA GLU A 326 -6.80 40.57 -6.39
C GLU A 326 -7.46 39.33 -5.78
N ARG A 327 -8.59 38.91 -6.35
CA ARG A 327 -9.32 37.68 -6.00
C ARG A 327 -9.50 36.82 -7.25
N VAL A 328 -9.28 35.52 -7.08
CA VAL A 328 -9.41 34.51 -8.16
C VAL A 328 -10.84 34.01 -8.32
N TRP A 329 -11.66 34.17 -7.28
CA TRP A 329 -13.09 33.90 -7.31
C TRP A 329 -13.82 34.76 -6.27
N ASN A 330 -15.14 34.86 -6.41
CA ASN A 330 -16.01 35.41 -5.39
C ASN A 330 -16.47 34.27 -4.45
N GLU A 331 -16.28 34.46 -3.15
CA GLU A 331 -16.59 33.46 -2.13
C GLU A 331 -18.10 33.43 -1.81
N ASP A 332 -18.81 34.54 -2.02
CA ASP A 332 -20.27 34.63 -1.83
C ASP A 332 -21.06 33.77 -2.83
N ASP A 333 -20.42 33.37 -3.94
CA ASP A 333 -21.02 32.55 -4.99
C ASP A 333 -20.89 31.04 -4.71
N ARG A 334 -20.30 30.64 -3.57
CA ARG A 334 -20.09 29.23 -3.22
C ARG A 334 -21.41 28.54 -2.87
N PRO A 335 -21.74 27.40 -3.50
CA PRO A 335 -22.88 26.59 -3.08
C PRO A 335 -22.62 25.97 -1.71
N ALA A 336 -23.69 25.61 -1.01
CA ALA A 336 -23.62 24.83 0.22
C ALA A 336 -24.14 23.41 -0.04
N GLY A 337 -23.47 22.42 0.54
CA GLY A 337 -23.87 21.03 0.54
C GLY A 337 -25.14 20.78 1.37
N PRO A 338 -25.69 19.56 1.31
CA PRO A 338 -26.83 19.20 2.14
C PRO A 338 -26.43 19.25 3.62
N ALA A 339 -27.32 19.78 4.46
CA ALA A 339 -27.14 19.72 5.91
C ALA A 339 -27.08 18.25 6.39
N PRO A 340 -26.32 17.96 7.46
CA PRO A 340 -26.28 16.63 8.07
C PRO A 340 -27.69 16.14 8.43
N GLU A 341 -27.91 14.82 8.32
CA GLU A 341 -29.21 14.22 8.62
C GLU A 341 -29.56 14.39 10.10
N ALA A 342 -30.72 14.99 10.39
CA ALA A 342 -31.14 15.27 11.75
C ALA A 342 -31.29 13.98 12.57
N GLY A 343 -30.54 13.87 13.67
CA GLY A 343 -30.55 12.69 14.55
C GLY A 343 -29.68 11.54 14.07
N ARG A 344 -28.92 11.70 12.96
CA ARG A 344 -27.87 10.74 12.60
C ARG A 344 -26.76 10.79 13.64
N VAL A 345 -26.31 9.60 13.99
CA VAL A 345 -25.19 9.37 14.88
C VAL A 345 -24.04 8.77 14.09
N TYR A 346 -22.81 9.18 14.41
CA TYR A 346 -21.61 8.77 13.70
C TYR A 346 -20.71 8.02 14.67
N THR A 347 -20.12 6.94 14.18
CA THR A 347 -19.05 6.23 14.87
C THR A 347 -17.76 7.04 14.85
N ALA A 348 -16.81 6.71 15.72
CA ALA A 348 -15.47 7.31 15.68
C ALA A 348 -14.75 7.00 14.36
N HIS A 349 -14.98 5.81 13.81
CA HIS A 349 -14.40 5.36 12.55
C HIS A 349 -14.93 6.17 11.35
N GLU A 350 -16.26 6.38 11.27
CA GLU A 350 -16.84 7.23 10.23
C GLU A 350 -16.25 8.66 10.29
N GLN A 351 -16.02 9.20 11.48
CA GLN A 351 -15.48 10.55 11.64
C GLN A 351 -13.98 10.68 11.31
N ALA A 352 -13.26 9.57 11.15
CA ALA A 352 -11.80 9.58 10.95
C ALA A 352 -11.37 10.20 9.62
N SER A 353 -12.08 9.93 8.52
CA SER A 353 -11.73 10.44 7.18
C SER A 353 -11.78 11.96 7.10
N GLY A 354 -12.82 12.56 7.68
CA GLY A 354 -12.95 14.01 7.76
C GLY A 354 -11.87 14.64 8.64
N ARG A 355 -11.43 13.94 9.69
CA ARG A 355 -10.32 14.38 10.53
C ARG A 355 -8.99 14.36 9.78
N HIS A 356 -8.75 13.31 9.00
CA HIS A 356 -7.55 13.18 8.18
C HIS A 356 -7.42 14.32 7.16
N LEU A 357 -8.51 14.68 6.48
CA LEU A 357 -8.53 15.82 5.54
C LEU A 357 -8.07 17.12 6.22
N ILE A 358 -8.60 17.42 7.42
CA ILE A 358 -8.20 18.60 8.20
C ILE A 358 -6.72 18.54 8.55
N ASP A 359 -6.20 17.38 8.97
CA ASP A 359 -4.79 17.25 9.36
C ASP A 359 -3.85 17.49 8.14
N VAL A 360 -4.22 17.03 6.93
CA VAL A 360 -3.49 17.34 5.69
C VAL A 360 -3.54 18.84 5.38
N HIS A 361 -4.71 19.45 5.49
CA HIS A 361 -4.88 20.88 5.20
C HIS A 361 -4.13 21.77 6.19
N ASP A 362 -4.18 21.45 7.49
CA ASP A 362 -3.45 22.19 8.52
C ASP A 362 -1.93 22.12 8.29
N HIS A 363 -1.43 21.00 7.76
CA HIS A 363 -0.05 20.91 7.31
C HIS A 363 0.26 21.88 6.16
N LEU A 364 -0.60 21.94 5.13
CA LEU A 364 -0.45 22.89 4.01
C LEU A 364 -0.50 24.35 4.48
N ARG A 365 -1.38 24.68 5.44
CA ARG A 365 -1.45 26.02 6.07
C ARG A 365 -0.14 26.39 6.76
N ALA A 366 0.46 25.44 7.49
CA ALA A 366 1.72 25.65 8.18
C ALA A 366 2.88 25.87 7.19
N GLU A 367 2.97 25.07 6.14
CA GLU A 367 4.00 25.23 5.10
C GLU A 367 3.90 26.57 4.37
N LEU A 368 2.67 26.99 4.05
CA LEU A 368 2.40 28.28 3.42
C LEU A 368 2.82 29.45 4.30
N THR A 369 2.59 29.34 5.61
CA THR A 369 3.03 30.33 6.60
C THR A 369 4.55 30.44 6.64
N GLU A 370 5.25 29.30 6.66
CA GLU A 370 6.72 29.27 6.66
C GLU A 370 7.31 29.82 5.36
N LEU A 371 6.75 29.45 4.20
CA LEU A 371 7.15 29.95 2.88
C LEU A 371 7.07 31.48 2.81
N ARG A 372 5.95 32.06 3.28
CA ARG A 372 5.79 33.51 3.37
C ARG A 372 6.81 34.16 4.29
N GLY A 373 7.07 33.55 5.45
CA GLY A 373 8.07 34.02 6.40
C GLY A 373 9.47 34.13 5.78
N LEU A 374 9.84 33.21 4.89
CA LEU A 374 11.12 33.25 4.17
C LEU A 374 11.16 34.33 3.10
N ILE A 375 10.07 34.52 2.36
CA ILE A 375 9.96 35.58 1.35
C ILE A 375 10.09 36.96 1.99
N GLU A 376 9.45 37.18 3.15
CA GLU A 376 9.60 38.44 3.89
C GLU A 376 11.02 38.68 4.39
N GLN A 377 11.70 37.63 4.87
CA GLN A 377 13.11 37.74 5.29
C GLN A 377 14.04 38.09 4.12
N VAL A 378 13.79 37.52 2.94
CA VAL A 378 14.54 37.87 1.72
C VAL A 378 14.23 39.31 1.29
N ALA A 379 12.96 39.72 1.32
CA ALA A 379 12.54 41.06 0.97
C ALA A 379 13.12 42.13 1.91
N ALA A 380 13.25 41.81 3.20
CA ALA A 380 13.86 42.67 4.21
C ALA A 380 15.40 42.71 4.16
N GLY A 381 16.03 41.87 3.32
CA GLY A 381 17.48 41.72 3.24
C GLY A 381 18.11 41.06 4.47
N SER A 382 17.31 40.45 5.34
CA SER A 382 17.79 39.72 6.53
C SER A 382 18.19 38.28 6.22
N LEU A 383 17.79 37.76 5.05
CA LEU A 383 18.17 36.44 4.56
C LEU A 383 18.57 36.55 3.08
N GLU A 384 19.74 36.01 2.72
CA GLU A 384 20.13 35.94 1.31
C GLU A 384 19.23 34.96 0.56
N ALA A 385 18.87 35.28 -0.69
CA ALA A 385 18.02 34.42 -1.52
C ALA A 385 18.57 32.98 -1.65
N GLY A 386 19.91 32.80 -1.63
CA GLY A 386 20.54 31.48 -1.61
C GLY A 386 20.30 30.69 -0.32
N ALA A 387 20.29 31.37 0.84
CA ALA A 387 20.01 30.77 2.14
C ALA A 387 18.51 30.47 2.30
N ALA A 388 17.63 31.37 1.86
CA ALA A 388 16.20 31.12 1.76
C ALA A 388 15.90 29.93 0.85
N ARG A 389 16.58 29.85 -0.30
CA ARG A 389 16.50 28.69 -1.19
C ARG A 389 16.99 27.40 -0.52
N SER A 390 18.05 27.46 0.29
CA SER A 390 18.51 26.29 1.06
C SER A 390 17.49 25.88 2.13
N HIS A 391 16.82 26.85 2.76
CA HIS A 391 15.79 26.61 3.77
C HIS A 391 14.50 26.05 3.16
N ILE A 392 14.03 26.66 2.06
CA ILE A 392 12.94 26.12 1.26
C ILE A 392 13.32 24.74 0.74
N ASN A 393 14.55 24.56 0.25
CA ASN A 393 15.04 23.24 -0.09
C ASN A 393 15.05 22.32 1.12
N THR A 394 15.31 22.72 2.36
CA THR A 394 15.18 21.78 3.50
C THR A 394 13.73 21.52 3.90
N MET A 395 12.83 22.48 3.71
CA MET A 395 11.38 22.29 3.82
C MET A 395 10.89 21.30 2.76
N THR A 396 11.30 21.49 1.50
CA THR A 396 10.94 20.65 0.34
C THR A 396 11.81 19.41 0.18
N MET A 397 13.02 19.32 0.74
CA MET A 397 13.90 18.11 0.78
C MET A 397 13.41 17.09 1.81
N ARG A 398 12.32 17.38 2.53
CA ARG A 398 11.42 16.34 3.06
C ARG A 398 10.63 15.63 1.96
N GLN A 399 10.82 15.98 0.69
CA GLN A 399 10.42 15.26 -0.52
C GLN A 399 11.57 15.29 -1.55
N ASN A 400 12.01 14.13 -2.05
CA ASN A 400 13.37 13.94 -2.55
C ASN A 400 13.80 14.78 -3.79
N ASN A 401 15.12 14.96 -3.85
CA ASN A 401 15.96 15.70 -4.79
C ASN A 401 16.09 15.01 -6.16
N TRP A 402 16.17 15.76 -7.28
CA TRP A 402 17.21 15.64 -8.34
C TRP A 402 17.16 16.84 -9.30
N THR A 403 18.28 17.03 -9.99
CA THR A 403 18.90 18.30 -10.40
C THR A 403 18.37 18.96 -11.68
N LEU A 404 18.36 20.31 -11.63
CA LEU A 404 18.31 21.32 -12.69
C LEU A 404 16.92 21.63 -13.29
N GLY A 405 16.30 22.69 -12.77
CA GLY A 405 15.48 23.57 -13.61
C GLY A 405 14.06 23.92 -13.17
N THR A 406 13.64 23.77 -11.91
CA THR A 406 12.26 24.18 -11.55
C THR A 406 12.10 24.36 -10.04
N TYR A 407 11.99 25.60 -9.57
CA TYR A 407 11.92 25.90 -8.12
C TYR A 407 10.47 25.98 -7.59
N CYS A 408 9.48 26.31 -8.43
CA CYS A 408 8.06 26.29 -8.03
C CYS A 408 7.42 24.89 -8.14
N GLU A 409 8.00 23.98 -8.90
CA GLU A 409 7.41 22.67 -9.18
C GLU A 409 7.20 21.82 -7.91
N SER A 410 8.02 21.94 -6.87
CA SER A 410 7.90 21.08 -5.67
C SER A 410 6.69 21.41 -4.78
N TYR A 411 6.47 22.68 -4.43
CA TYR A 411 5.29 23.11 -3.65
C TYR A 411 4.02 23.01 -4.48
N CYS A 412 4.11 23.38 -5.78
CA CYS A 412 3.03 23.17 -6.73
C CYS A 412 2.66 21.68 -6.83
N ARG A 413 3.62 20.75 -6.79
CA ARG A 413 3.37 19.31 -6.90
C ARG A 413 2.65 18.72 -5.69
N VAL A 414 2.88 19.19 -4.45
CA VAL A 414 2.15 18.69 -3.27
C VAL A 414 0.69 19.09 -3.31
N VAL A 415 0.44 20.40 -3.51
CA VAL A 415 -0.93 20.93 -3.69
C VAL A 415 -1.59 20.30 -4.90
N THR A 416 -0.86 20.14 -6.02
CA THR A 416 -1.38 19.46 -7.21
C THR A 416 -1.66 17.99 -6.94
N THR A 417 -0.83 17.26 -6.20
CA THR A 417 -1.03 15.82 -5.96
C THR A 417 -2.21 15.58 -5.03
N HIS A 418 -2.35 16.36 -3.95
CA HIS A 418 -3.50 16.34 -3.05
C HIS A 418 -4.81 16.59 -3.81
N HIS A 419 -4.92 17.73 -4.51
CA HIS A 419 -6.12 18.06 -5.29
C HIS A 419 -6.34 17.11 -6.49
N THR A 420 -5.27 16.55 -7.09
CA THR A 420 -5.39 15.56 -8.18
C THR A 420 -5.93 14.22 -7.67
N LEU A 421 -5.60 13.82 -6.43
CA LEU A 421 -6.17 12.63 -5.82
C LEU A 421 -7.66 12.86 -5.56
N GLU A 422 -8.03 14.00 -4.99
CA GLU A 422 -9.43 14.36 -4.75
C GLU A 422 -10.26 14.38 -6.05
N ASP A 423 -9.77 15.03 -7.10
CA ASP A 423 -10.43 15.08 -8.42
C ASP A 423 -10.63 13.70 -9.05
N ARG A 424 -9.70 12.76 -8.82
CA ARG A 424 -9.66 11.48 -9.53
C ARG A 424 -10.30 10.33 -8.76
N THR A 425 -10.35 10.40 -7.44
CA THR A 425 -10.86 9.32 -6.58
C THR A 425 -12.02 9.78 -5.71
N LEU A 426 -11.84 10.84 -4.92
CA LEU A 426 -12.80 11.30 -3.93
C LEU A 426 -14.06 11.90 -4.56
N PHE A 427 -13.91 12.89 -5.43
CA PHE A 427 -15.02 13.61 -6.05
C PHE A 427 -15.92 12.71 -6.92
N PRO A 428 -15.39 11.81 -7.77
CA PRO A 428 -16.22 10.85 -8.49
C PRO A 428 -16.99 9.88 -7.59
N HIS A 429 -16.45 9.56 -6.41
CA HIS A 429 -17.17 8.77 -5.40
C HIS A 429 -18.32 9.56 -4.80
N LEU A 430 -18.03 10.73 -4.22
CA LEU A 430 -19.05 11.57 -3.56
C LEU A 430 -20.19 11.97 -4.52
N ARG A 431 -19.87 12.28 -5.78
CA ARG A 431 -20.87 12.54 -6.84
C ARG A 431 -21.82 11.37 -7.07
N ARG A 432 -21.31 10.13 -7.02
CA ARG A 432 -22.12 8.91 -7.20
C ARG A 432 -22.91 8.56 -5.94
N ALA A 433 -22.34 8.83 -4.77
CA ALA A 433 -22.93 8.50 -3.49
C ALA A 433 -24.05 9.47 -3.08
N ASP A 434 -23.92 10.77 -3.40
CA ASP A 434 -24.94 11.77 -3.11
C ASP A 434 -24.94 12.89 -4.16
N SER A 435 -25.93 12.87 -5.06
CA SER A 435 -26.04 13.84 -6.15
C SER A 435 -26.26 15.28 -5.67
N ARG A 436 -26.65 15.50 -4.41
CA ARG A 436 -26.80 16.84 -3.82
C ARG A 436 -25.45 17.54 -3.60
N LEU A 437 -24.35 16.79 -3.58
CA LEU A 437 -22.99 17.34 -3.44
C LEU A 437 -22.42 17.86 -4.77
N VAL A 438 -23.05 17.55 -5.91
CA VAL A 438 -22.54 17.91 -7.24
C VAL A 438 -22.21 19.41 -7.36
N PRO A 439 -23.05 20.37 -6.91
CA PRO A 439 -22.71 21.79 -7.01
C PRO A 439 -21.46 22.18 -6.22
N VAL A 440 -21.27 21.60 -5.03
CA VAL A 440 -20.07 21.83 -4.20
C VAL A 440 -18.84 21.27 -4.90
N ILE A 441 -18.92 20.03 -5.38
CA ILE A 441 -17.80 19.36 -6.04
C ILE A 441 -17.41 20.07 -7.34
N ASP A 442 -18.38 20.47 -8.17
CA ASP A 442 -18.13 21.24 -9.38
C ASP A 442 -17.46 22.59 -9.07
N ARG A 443 -17.80 23.19 -7.93
CA ARG A 443 -17.16 24.42 -7.46
C ARG A 443 -15.72 24.16 -7.00
N LEU A 444 -15.48 23.10 -6.23
CA LEU A 444 -14.13 22.74 -5.77
C LEU A 444 -13.20 22.45 -6.94
N GLU A 445 -13.65 21.68 -7.94
CA GLU A 445 -12.87 21.45 -9.18
C GLU A 445 -12.57 22.75 -9.94
N ALA A 446 -13.53 23.69 -10.01
CA ALA A 446 -13.29 24.99 -10.62
C ALA A 446 -12.26 25.82 -9.84
N GLU A 447 -12.27 25.74 -8.50
CA GLU A 447 -11.27 26.37 -7.64
C GLU A 447 -9.89 25.70 -7.80
N HIS A 448 -9.82 24.37 -7.98
CA HIS A 448 -8.56 23.66 -8.30
C HIS A 448 -7.92 24.20 -9.59
N VAL A 449 -8.71 24.38 -10.66
CA VAL A 449 -8.24 24.95 -11.92
C VAL A 449 -7.73 26.39 -11.73
N ALA A 450 -8.44 27.19 -10.92
CA ALA A 450 -8.03 28.56 -10.63
C ALA A 450 -6.73 28.61 -9.81
N ILE A 451 -6.60 27.77 -8.77
CA ILE A 451 -5.38 27.65 -7.97
C ILE A 451 -4.19 27.24 -8.84
N HIS A 452 -4.39 26.31 -9.77
CA HIS A 452 -3.36 25.94 -10.74
C HIS A 452 -2.86 27.15 -11.54
N GLY A 453 -3.76 27.99 -12.04
CA GLY A 453 -3.39 29.24 -12.71
C GLY A 453 -2.64 30.23 -11.81
N VAL A 454 -2.92 30.26 -10.50
CA VAL A 454 -2.14 31.08 -9.55
C VAL A 454 -0.75 30.51 -9.33
N LEU A 455 -0.63 29.18 -9.20
CA LEU A 455 0.65 28.49 -9.05
C LEU A 455 1.56 28.76 -10.26
N GLU A 456 1.03 28.73 -11.49
CA GLU A 456 1.78 29.11 -12.70
C GLU A 456 2.30 30.56 -12.64
N ARG A 457 1.53 31.49 -12.06
CA ARG A 457 1.97 32.89 -11.88
C ARG A 457 3.09 33.01 -10.85
N VAL A 458 3.06 32.21 -9.79
CA VAL A 458 4.16 32.17 -8.81
C VAL A 458 5.44 31.66 -9.49
N ASP A 459 5.36 30.59 -10.30
CA ASP A 459 6.50 30.08 -11.07
C ASP A 459 7.09 31.14 -12.01
N GLN A 460 6.24 31.80 -12.79
CA GLN A 460 6.68 32.87 -13.69
C GLN A 460 7.37 34.03 -12.93
N ALA A 461 6.81 34.44 -11.79
CA ALA A 461 7.40 35.49 -10.96
C ALA A 461 8.76 35.07 -10.37
N LEU A 462 8.89 33.82 -9.97
CA LEU A 462 10.13 33.25 -9.45
C LEU A 462 11.22 33.16 -10.52
N VAL A 463 10.88 32.69 -11.73
CA VAL A 463 11.79 32.64 -12.88
C VAL A 463 12.28 34.05 -13.23
N ALA A 464 11.39 35.04 -13.24
CA ALA A 464 11.74 36.42 -13.52
C ALA A 464 12.64 37.04 -12.42
N LEU A 465 12.41 36.68 -11.15
CA LEU A 465 13.27 37.09 -10.04
C LEU A 465 14.69 36.52 -10.19
N VAL A 466 14.83 35.23 -10.51
CA VAL A 466 16.12 34.57 -10.70
C VAL A 466 16.86 35.11 -11.93
N ALA A 467 16.14 35.44 -13.00
CA ALA A 467 16.70 36.03 -14.21
C ALA A 467 17.09 37.52 -14.04
N GLY A 468 16.76 38.14 -12.91
CA GLY A 468 17.00 39.56 -12.65
C GLY A 468 16.11 40.49 -13.49
N THR A 469 15.03 39.97 -14.08
CA THR A 469 14.09 40.70 -14.94
C THR A 469 12.88 41.22 -14.17
N ALA A 470 12.63 40.72 -12.96
CA ALA A 470 11.64 41.25 -12.01
C ALA A 470 12.21 41.31 -10.58
N GLY A 471 11.62 42.17 -9.74
CA GLY A 471 11.99 42.30 -8.33
C GLY A 471 11.14 41.40 -7.42
N ILE A 472 11.60 41.21 -6.18
CA ILE A 472 10.94 40.39 -5.13
C ILE A 472 9.47 40.77 -4.86
N VAL A 473 9.09 42.01 -5.19
CA VAL A 473 7.73 42.54 -5.05
C VAL A 473 6.71 41.77 -5.88
N GLU A 474 7.06 41.34 -7.10
CA GLU A 474 6.11 40.61 -7.96
C GLU A 474 5.94 39.16 -7.51
N LEU A 475 7.00 38.52 -6.98
CA LEU A 475 6.91 37.22 -6.34
C LEU A 475 6.02 37.28 -5.09
N ARG A 476 6.20 38.31 -4.26
CA ARG A 476 5.37 38.53 -3.07
C ARG A 476 3.90 38.64 -3.41
N LYS A 477 3.53 39.44 -4.41
CA LYS A 477 2.13 39.56 -4.86
C LYS A 477 1.54 38.23 -5.31
N ALA A 478 2.30 37.43 -6.07
CA ALA A 478 1.83 36.13 -6.55
C ALA A 478 1.62 35.14 -5.39
N VAL A 479 2.51 35.13 -4.39
CA VAL A 479 2.40 34.28 -3.20
C VAL A 479 1.29 34.74 -2.26
N ASP A 480 1.09 36.05 -2.09
CA ASP A 480 -0.03 36.60 -1.32
C ASP A 480 -1.38 36.20 -1.97
N LEU A 481 -1.48 36.24 -3.30
CA LEU A 481 -2.66 35.75 -4.02
C LEU A 481 -2.86 34.24 -3.86
N LEU A 482 -1.79 33.44 -3.95
CA LEU A 482 -1.85 32.00 -3.70
C LEU A 482 -2.31 31.70 -2.28
N THR A 483 -1.85 32.49 -1.32
CA THR A 483 -2.18 32.34 0.08
C THR A 483 -3.66 32.57 0.33
N ASP A 484 -4.17 33.70 -0.16
CA ASP A 484 -5.58 34.04 -0.07
C ASP A 484 -6.46 32.97 -0.74
N ALA A 485 -6.05 32.49 -1.92
CA ALA A 485 -6.78 31.46 -2.66
C ALA A 485 -6.79 30.11 -1.92
N LEU A 486 -5.63 29.63 -1.46
CA LEU A 486 -5.51 28.31 -0.86
C LEU A 486 -6.20 28.25 0.51
N LEU A 487 -5.98 29.23 1.39
CA LEU A 487 -6.61 29.25 2.72
C LEU A 487 -8.14 29.30 2.63
N SER A 488 -8.66 30.13 1.72
CA SER A 488 -10.09 30.22 1.42
C SER A 488 -10.66 28.92 0.87
N HIS A 489 -9.90 28.22 0.01
CA HIS A 489 -10.29 26.97 -0.60
C HIS A 489 -10.33 25.81 0.40
N LEU A 490 -9.24 25.57 1.14
CA LEU A 490 -9.13 24.48 2.12
C LEU A 490 -10.25 24.56 3.18
N SER A 491 -10.55 25.78 3.65
CA SER A 491 -11.58 26.00 4.66
C SER A 491 -12.99 25.80 4.11
N TYR A 492 -13.21 26.07 2.82
CA TYR A 492 -14.46 25.76 2.13
C TYR A 492 -14.63 24.26 1.94
N GLU A 493 -13.60 23.57 1.47
CA GLU A 493 -13.63 22.13 1.27
C GLU A 493 -13.90 21.38 2.58
N GLU A 494 -13.20 21.71 3.66
CA GLU A 494 -13.42 21.07 4.96
C GLU A 494 -14.85 21.28 5.45
N ARG A 495 -15.38 22.49 5.30
CA ARG A 495 -16.75 22.81 5.72
C ARG A 495 -17.78 21.98 4.98
N GLU A 496 -17.60 21.78 3.68
CA GLU A 496 -18.61 21.11 2.87
C GLU A 496 -18.41 19.59 2.78
N LEU A 497 -17.20 19.06 2.97
CA LEU A 497 -16.89 17.65 2.72
C LEU A 497 -16.62 16.81 3.97
N VAL A 498 -16.23 17.39 5.11
CA VAL A 498 -15.86 16.59 6.30
C VAL A 498 -17.02 15.75 6.84
N GLU A 499 -18.26 16.27 6.85
CA GLU A 499 -19.42 15.44 7.19
C GLU A 499 -19.79 14.44 6.08
N PRO A 500 -19.88 14.83 4.80
CA PRO A 500 -20.14 13.87 3.73
C PRO A 500 -19.15 12.71 3.69
N LEU A 501 -17.88 12.95 3.99
CA LEU A 501 -16.85 11.90 4.09
C LEU A 501 -17.17 10.92 5.21
N ALA A 502 -17.62 11.41 6.36
CA ALA A 502 -18.04 10.54 7.45
C ALA A 502 -19.33 9.79 7.15
N ARG A 503 -20.24 10.41 6.41
CA ARG A 503 -21.54 9.84 6.07
C ARG A 503 -21.46 8.78 4.96
N LEU A 504 -20.59 8.99 3.97
CA LEU A 504 -20.53 8.24 2.70
C LEU A 504 -19.23 7.42 2.55
N GLY A 505 -18.26 7.62 3.44
CA GLY A 505 -16.92 7.03 3.38
C GLY A 505 -15.99 7.74 2.40
N SER A 506 -14.69 7.71 2.69
CA SER A 506 -13.60 8.02 1.76
C SER A 506 -13.11 6.71 1.15
N HIS A 507 -13.24 6.51 -0.16
CA HIS A 507 -12.74 5.29 -0.81
C HIS A 507 -11.24 5.34 -1.07
#